data_AF-A0A6A5VVY1-F1
#
_entry.id   AF-A0A6A5VVY1-F1
#
_cell.length_a   1.000
_cell.length_b   1.000
_cell.length_c   1.000
_cell.angle_alpha   90.00
_cell.angle_beta   90.00
_cell.angle_gamma   90.00
#
_symmetry.space_group_name_H-M   'P 1'
#
loop_
_entity.id
_entity.type
_entity.pdbx_description
1 polymer ?
#
loop_
_entity_poly.entity_id
_entity_poly.type
_entity_poly.pdbx_seq_one_letter_code
_entity_poly.pdbx_strand_id
1 'polypeptide(L)' 'MESQAIPLSYADKTTLSQFLRQLFGQSYSVDTRQEHWMLTIPRRLTDDEIKGLQKSSHPK' A
#
# COMPACT_ATOMS: atom_id res chain seq x y z
N MET A 1 4.64 13.57 -6.15
CA MET A 1 4.55 12.12 -5.91
C MET A 1 5.70 11.75 -4.99
N GLU A 2 5.40 11.09 -3.88
CA GLU A 2 6.37 10.58 -2.92
C GLU A 2 6.52 9.06 -3.04
N SER A 3 7.72 8.57 -2.74
CA SER A 3 8.00 7.14 -2.71
C SER A 3 8.00 6.63 -1.28
N GLN A 4 7.27 5.55 -1.03
CA GLN A 4 7.17 4.91 0.28
C GLN A 4 7.35 3.40 0.13
N ALA A 5 8.28 2.83 0.87
CA ALA A 5 8.45 1.39 0.95
C ALA A 5 7.57 0.81 2.06
N ILE A 6 6.83 -0.26 1.77
CA ILE A 6 6.04 -1.00 2.74
C ILE A 6 6.44 -2.47 2.68
N PRO A 7 6.64 -3.18 3.81
CA PRO A 7 6.97 -4.59 3.78
C PRO A 7 5.86 -5.40 3.09
N LEU A 8 6.25 -6.45 2.35
CA LEU A 8 5.31 -7.38 1.72
C LEU A 8 4.33 -8.01 2.74
N SER A 9 4.75 -8.12 4.01
CA SER A 9 3.93 -8.70 5.08
C SER A 9 2.74 -7.84 5.52
N TYR A 10 2.68 -6.56 5.11
CA TYR A 10 1.59 -5.67 5.51
C TYR A 10 0.31 -5.98 4.75
N ALA A 11 0.43 -6.29 3.46
CA ALA A 11 -0.69 -6.72 2.65
C ALA A 11 -0.28 -7.40 1.35
N ASP A 12 -1.18 -8.25 0.87
CA ASP A 12 -1.15 -8.82 -0.46
C ASP A 12 -1.24 -7.75 -1.53
N LYS A 13 -0.65 -8.03 -2.70
CA LYS A 13 -0.66 -7.12 -3.86
C LYS A 13 -2.06 -6.63 -4.21
N THR A 14 -3.06 -7.51 -4.12
CA THR A 14 -4.46 -7.20 -4.46
C THR A 14 -5.06 -6.22 -3.46
N THR A 15 -4.95 -6.49 -2.16
CA THR A 15 -5.44 -5.62 -1.09
C THR A 15 -4.76 -4.26 -1.15
N LEU A 16 -3.44 -4.24 -1.33
CA LEU A 16 -2.65 -3.02 -1.50
C LEU A 16 -3.10 -2.21 -2.71
N SER A 17 -3.25 -2.85 -3.88
CA SER A 17 -3.66 -2.14 -5.10
C SER A 17 -5.09 -1.62 -5.00
N GLN A 18 -6.02 -2.38 -4.39
CA GLN A 18 -7.39 -1.89 -4.15
C GLN A 18 -7.40 -0.69 -3.19
N PHE A 19 -6.64 -0.79 -2.10
CA PHE A 19 -6.54 0.27 -1.11
C PHE A 19 -5.98 1.57 -1.71
N LEU A 20 -4.86 1.46 -2.44
CA LEU A 20 -4.26 2.60 -3.14
C LEU A 20 -5.18 3.17 -4.22
N ARG A 21 -5.94 2.32 -4.89
CA ARG A 21 -6.97 2.75 -5.85
C ARG A 21 -8.11 3.50 -5.18
N GLN A 22 -8.55 3.09 -4.00
CA GLN A 22 -9.58 3.82 -3.25
C GLN A 22 -9.09 5.18 -2.76
N LEU A 23 -7.82 5.27 -2.33
CA LEU A 23 -7.25 6.51 -1.80
C LEU A 23 -6.82 7.51 -2.88
N PHE A 24 -6.17 7.01 -3.94
CA PHE A 24 -5.50 7.84 -4.94
C PHE A 24 -6.06 7.67 -6.36
N GLY A 25 -7.09 6.84 -6.54
CA GLY A 25 -7.69 6.59 -7.84
C GLY A 25 -6.73 5.85 -8.77
N GLN A 26 -6.25 6.53 -9.80
CA GLN A 26 -5.23 6.00 -10.73
C GLN A 26 -3.86 6.67 -10.54
N SER A 27 -3.74 7.60 -9.59
CA SER A 27 -2.53 8.39 -9.35
C SER A 27 -1.59 7.69 -8.38
N TYR A 28 -1.25 6.42 -8.64
CA TYR A 28 -0.25 5.69 -7.87
C TYR A 28 0.51 4.69 -8.74
N SER A 29 1.69 4.28 -8.30
CA SER A 29 2.44 3.16 -8.90
C SER A 29 2.95 2.24 -7.80
N VAL A 30 2.97 0.95 -8.11
CA VAL A 30 3.42 -0.10 -7.18
C VAL A 30 4.48 -0.92 -7.87
N ASP A 31 5.66 -0.92 -7.27
CA ASP A 31 6.77 -1.76 -7.64
C ASP A 31 7.05 -2.76 -6.52
N THR A 32 7.70 -3.86 -6.85
CA THR A 32 8.18 -4.84 -5.86
C THR A 32 9.69 -4.86 -5.89
N ARG A 33 10.32 -4.57 -4.76
CA ARG A 33 11.76 -4.71 -4.61
C ARG A 33 12.08 -5.53 -3.37
N GLN A 34 12.66 -6.71 -3.61
CA GLN A 34 13.01 -7.67 -2.56
C GLN A 34 11.78 -8.01 -1.71
N GLU A 35 11.81 -7.67 -0.43
CA GLU A 35 10.76 -7.94 0.55
C GLU A 35 9.86 -6.72 0.82
N HIS A 36 9.90 -5.72 -0.07
CA HIS A 36 9.15 -4.47 0.08
C HIS A 36 8.36 -4.11 -1.20
N TRP A 37 7.11 -3.68 -1.00
CA TRP A 37 6.33 -2.91 -1.95
C TRP A 37 6.86 -1.48 -2.01
N MET A 38 7.40 -1.08 -3.15
CA MET A 38 7.79 0.30 -3.46
C MET A 38 6.58 1.03 -4.02
N LEU A 39 5.97 1.89 -3.21
CA LEU A 39 4.81 2.68 -3.63
C LEU A 39 5.26 4.05 -4.08
N THR A 40 4.75 4.51 -5.21
CA THR A 40 4.83 5.92 -5.63
C THR A 40 3.43 6.50 -5.57
N ILE A 41 3.17 7.33 -4.56
CA ILE A 41 1.84 7.83 -4.20
C ILE A 41 1.85 9.37 -4.10
N PRO A 42 0.71 10.06 -4.24
CA PRO A 42 0.66 11.52 -4.21
C PRO A 42 1.07 12.10 -2.85
N ARG A 43 0.73 11.39 -1.77
CA ARG A 43 1.06 11.69 -0.37
C ARG A 43 1.39 10.39 0.35
N ARG A 44 2.19 10.45 1.42
CA ARG A 44 2.42 9.30 2.31
C ARG A 44 1.12 8.78 2.91
N LEU A 45 1.08 7.46 3.11
CA LEU A 45 0.03 6.83 3.90
C LEU A 45 0.20 7.21 5.37
N THR A 46 -0.91 7.55 6.01
CA THR A 46 -0.96 7.77 7.45
C THR A 46 -0.91 6.44 8.21
N ASP A 47 -0.55 6.50 9.49
CA ASP A 47 -0.47 5.31 10.35
C ASP A 47 -1.81 4.54 10.43
N ASP A 48 -2.92 5.26 10.40
CA ASP A 48 -4.27 4.69 10.41
C ASP A 48 -4.60 3.93 9.11
N GLU A 49 -4.23 4.50 7.96
CA GLU A 49 -4.37 3.87 6.64
C GLU A 49 -3.53 2.59 6.53
N ILE A 50 -2.29 2.65 7.05
CA ILE A 50 -1.39 1.49 7.10
C ILE A 50 -1.94 0.39 8.02
N LYS A 51 -2.54 0.76 9.17
CA LYS A 51 -3.23 -0.19 10.06
C LYS A 51 -4.47 -0.79 9.41
N GLY A 52 -5.23 0.00 8.65
CA GLY A 52 -6.37 -0.48 7.86
C GLY A 52 -5.94 -1.54 6.85
N LEU A 53 -4.84 -1.28 6.14
CA LEU A 53 -4.24 -2.20 5.20
C LEU A 53 -3.85 -3.55 5.85
N GLN A 54 -3.23 -3.52 7.03
CA GLN A 54 -2.87 -4.73 7.79
C GLN A 54 -4.08 -5.55 8.25
N LYS A 55 -5.17 -4.88 8.67
CA LYS A 55 -6.41 -5.56 9.07
C LYS A 55 -7.13 -6.21 7.90
N SER A 56 -7.09 -5.60 6.72
CA SER A 56 -7.73 -6.14 5.52
C SER A 56 -7.00 -7.35 4.92
N SER A 57 -5.70 -7.52 5.16
CA SER A 57 -4.95 -8.70 4.68
C SER A 57 -4.98 -9.91 5.61
N HIS A 58 -5.39 -9.74 6.87
CA HIS A 58 -5.64 -10.86 7.78
C HIS A 58 -7.14 -10.97 8.10
N PRO A 59 -7.95 -11.63 7.25
CA PRO A 59 -9.26 -12.06 7.68
C PRO A 59 -9.06 -13.11 8.77
N LYS A 60 -9.47 -12.77 9.99
CA LYS A 60 -9.57 -13.73 11.09
C LYS A 60 -10.79 -14.62 10.92
#